data_AF-A0A961JQM5-F1
#
_entry.id   AF-A0A961JQM5-F1
#
_cell.length_a   1.000
_cell.length_b   1.000
_cell.length_c   1.000
_cell.angle_alpha   90.00
_cell.angle_beta   90.00
_cell.angle_gamma   90.00
#
_symmetry.space_group_name_H-M   'P 1'
#
loop_
_entity.id
_entity.type
_entity.pdbx_description
1 polymer ?
#
loop_
_entity_poly.entity_id
_entity_poly.type
_entity_poly.pdbx_seq_one_letter_code
_entity_poly.pdbx_strand_id
1 'polypeptide(L)' 'TTRLPFEIDPETVTAEISNGVLTVTVPKPTDMTQPAHRIEVKTAA' A
#
# COMPACT_ATOMS: atom_id res chain seq x y z
N THR A 1 1.51 -15.43 9.96
CA THR A 1 1.40 -15.04 8.54
C THR A 1 0.51 -13.82 8.45
N THR A 2 0.93 -12.77 7.77
CA THR A 2 0.16 -11.52 7.64
C THR A 2 -0.23 -11.37 6.18
N ARG A 3 -1.52 -11.31 5.91
CA ARG A 3 -2.04 -11.21 4.55
C ARG A 3 -2.19 -9.75 4.16
N LEU A 4 -1.66 -9.40 2.99
CA LEU A 4 -1.81 -8.05 2.44
C LEU A 4 -3.19 -7.86 1.83
N PRO A 5 -3.75 -6.64 1.86
CA PRO A 5 -5.07 -6.34 1.31
C PRO A 5 -5.09 -6.19 -0.23
N PHE A 6 -4.03 -6.62 -0.91
CA PHE A 6 -3.88 -6.59 -2.35
C PHE A 6 -2.96 -7.74 -2.79
N GLU A 7 -3.05 -8.09 -4.08
CA GLU A 7 -2.12 -9.02 -4.70
C GLU A 7 -0.77 -8.34 -4.93
N ILE A 8 0.31 -9.08 -4.68
CA ILE A 8 1.69 -8.62 -4.85
C ILE A 8 2.39 -9.47 -5.88
N ASP A 9 3.20 -8.85 -6.73
CA ASP A 9 4.16 -9.56 -7.56
C ASP A 9 5.37 -9.97 -6.69
N PRO A 10 5.59 -11.28 -6.44
CA PRO A 10 6.66 -11.75 -5.57
C PRO A 10 8.06 -11.33 -6.05
N GLU A 11 8.25 -11.18 -7.36
CA GLU A 11 9.55 -10.82 -7.94
C GLU A 11 9.96 -9.37 -7.63
N THR A 12 9.00 -8.55 -7.20
CA THR A 12 9.23 -7.13 -6.85
C THR A 12 9.50 -6.90 -5.37
N VAL A 13 9.40 -7.94 -4.54
CA VAL A 13 9.61 -7.88 -3.10
C VAL A 13 11.10 -7.98 -2.79
N THR A 14 11.61 -7.09 -1.94
CA THR A 14 12.98 -7.17 -1.44
C THR A 14 13.00 -7.42 0.06
N ALA A 15 14.01 -8.15 0.52
CA ALA A 15 14.19 -8.47 1.93
C ALA A 15 15.66 -8.32 2.32
N GLU A 16 15.89 -7.72 3.49
CA GLU A 16 17.23 -7.50 4.03
C GLU A 16 17.25 -7.73 5.54
N ILE A 17 18.39 -8.16 6.07
CA ILE A 17 18.63 -8.30 7.50
C ILE A 17 19.70 -7.30 7.91
N SER A 18 19.37 -6.43 8.87
CA SER A 18 20.30 -5.46 9.43
C SER A 18 20.12 -5.38 10.94
N ASN A 19 21.22 -5.45 11.70
CA ASN A 19 21.22 -5.40 13.17
C ASN A 19 20.24 -6.40 13.83
N GLY A 20 20.09 -7.60 13.25
CA GLY A 20 19.17 -8.63 13.75
C GLY A 20 17.69 -8.39 13.42
N VAL A 21 17.37 -7.35 12.63
CA VAL A 21 16.01 -7.05 12.18
C VAL A 21 15.85 -7.45 10.72
N LEU A 22 14.81 -8.24 10.42
CA LEU A 22 14.38 -8.58 9.07
C LEU A 22 13.42 -7.48 8.57
N THR A 23 13.83 -6.76 7.53
CA THR A 23 13.02 -5.75 6.85
C THR A 23 12.56 -6.32 5.50
N VAL A 24 11.26 -6.26 5.24
CA VAL A 24 10.65 -6.69 3.97
C VAL A 24 9.99 -5.48 3.32
N THR A 25 10.41 -5.15 2.10
CA THR A 25 9.88 -4.03 1.33
C THR A 25 8.95 -4.55 0.23
N VAL A 26 7.72 -4.07 0.26
CA VAL A 26 6.67 -4.43 -0.71
C VAL A 26 6.22 -3.16 -1.43
N PRO A 27 6.32 -3.08 -2.77
CA PRO A 27 5.88 -1.90 -3.51
C PRO A 27 4.36 -1.74 -3.45
N LYS A 28 3.89 -0.50 -3.40
CA LYS A 28 2.46 -0.19 -3.45
C LYS A 28 1.96 -0.35 -4.90
N PRO A 29 0.84 -1.07 -5.14
CA PRO A 29 0.22 -1.13 -6.45
C PRO A 29 -0.20 0.27 -6.92
N THR A 30 0.03 0.56 -8.20
CA THR A 30 -0.34 1.84 -8.83
C THR A 30 -1.83 2.14 -8.72
N ASP A 31 -2.66 1.10 -8.78
CA ASP A 31 -4.13 1.16 -8.74
C ASP A 31 -4.69 1.53 -7.36
N MET A 32 -3.88 1.47 -6.30
CA MET A 32 -4.26 1.93 -4.97
C MET A 32 -4.17 3.45 -4.82
N THR A 33 -3.64 4.14 -5.83
CA THR A 33 -3.65 5.61 -5.88
C THR A 33 -5.02 6.06 -6.39
N GLN A 34 -6.03 6.06 -5.51
CA GLN A 34 -7.33 6.59 -5.90
C GLN A 34 -7.19 8.09 -6.23
N PRO A 35 -7.65 8.53 -7.42
CA PRO A 35 -7.65 9.94 -7.75
C PRO A 35 -8.52 10.69 -6.74
N ALA A 36 -8.00 11.81 -6.23
CA ALA A 36 -8.79 12.66 -5.34
C ALA A 36 -10.03 13.17 -6.10
N HIS A 37 -11.22 12.90 -5.56
CA HIS A 37 -12.47 13.40 -6.10
C HIS A 37 -12.99 14.56 -5.23
N ARG A 38 -13.44 15.63 -5.88
CA ARG A 38 -14.10 16.75 -5.21
C ARG A 38 -15.45 16.27 -4.66
N ILE A 39 -15.63 16.40 -3.36
CA ILE A 39 -16.93 16.16 -2.71
C ILE A 39 -17.70 17.48 -2.67
N GLU A 40 -18.92 17.50 -3.19
CA GLU A 40 -19.82 18.65 -3.01
C GLU A 40 -20.39 18.65 -1.59
N VAL A 41 -20.19 19.76 -0.86
CA VAL A 41 -20.76 19.96 0.47
C VAL A 41 -22.17 20.53 0.31
N LYS A 42 -23.18 19.74 0.67
CA LYS A 42 -24.57 20.23 0.77
C LYS A 42 -24.81 20.74 2.19
N THR A 43 -25.07 22.04 2.32
CA THR A 43 -25.53 22.65 3.57
C THR A 43 -27.05 22.41 3.71
N ALA A 44 -27.49 21.84 4.82
CA ALA A 44 -28.90 21.80 5.18
C ALA A 44 -29.36 23.22 5.54
N ALA A 45 -30.54 23.61 5.03
CA ALA A 45 -31.18 24.91 5.26
C ALA A 45 -31.72 25.05 6.69
#